data_AF-A0A950II69-F1
#
_entry.id   AF-A0A950II69-F1
#
_cell.length_a   1.000
_cell.length_b   1.000
_cell.length_c   1.000
_cell.angle_alpha   90.00
_cell.angle_beta   90.00
_cell.angle_gamma   90.00
#
_symmetry.space_group_name_H-M   'P 1'
#
loop_
_entity.id
_entity.type
_entity.pdbx_description
1 polymer ?
#
loop_
_entity_poly.entity_id
_entity_poly.type
_entity_poly.pdbx_seq_one_letter_code
_entity_poly.pdbx_strand_id
1 'polypeptide(L)'
;CKPEDLDWIIVRENSEGEYAGNGGRVHRGHAIEVATEVGVFTRTGVERIQRFAFELARTRPRKHLTIVTKSNAQRHGMVLWDEIAAELAREFDDVRVDKELVDAMTVRMVRDPRSLDVVVATNLHADILSDLAAALAGSIGIAPTANLDPSRRFPSMFEPIHGSAFDLVGKNRANPVGALWTAVMMLEHLGESDNARRLMRAIETVTAAGIRTPDLGGTASTSEVTRAVCDALSAVPA
;
A
#
# COMPACT_ATOMS: atom_id res chain seq x y z
N CYS A 1 0.93 -19.54 -6.44
CA CYS A 1 0.97 -19.09 -5.05
C CYS A 1 -0.23 -19.70 -4.32
N LYS A 2 -0.06 -20.05 -3.07
CA LYS A 2 -1.15 -20.28 -2.12
C LYS A 2 -1.50 -18.94 -1.45
N PRO A 3 -2.70 -18.80 -0.85
CA PRO A 3 -3.10 -17.56 -0.17
C PRO A 3 -2.06 -17.08 0.86
N GLU A 4 -1.47 -17.99 1.62
CA GLU A 4 -0.45 -17.71 2.63
C GLU A 4 0.89 -17.21 2.05
N ASP A 5 1.08 -17.27 0.73
CA ASP A 5 2.32 -16.82 0.10
C ASP A 5 2.38 -15.28 -0.06
N LEU A 6 1.24 -14.58 0.10
CA LEU A 6 1.07 -13.14 -0.12
C LEU A 6 0.60 -12.44 1.16
N ASP A 7 1.54 -12.11 2.04
CA ASP A 7 1.30 -11.32 3.25
C ASP A 7 2.39 -10.26 3.39
N TRP A 8 2.13 -9.09 2.82
CA TRP A 8 3.07 -7.97 2.76
C TRP A 8 2.44 -6.68 3.26
N ILE A 9 3.29 -5.77 3.73
CA ILE A 9 2.91 -4.37 3.92
C ILE A 9 3.81 -3.49 3.08
N ILE A 10 3.22 -2.68 2.19
CA ILE A 10 3.94 -1.68 1.40
C ILE A 10 3.81 -0.32 2.08
N VAL A 11 4.94 0.22 2.48
CA VAL A 11 5.11 1.54 3.09
C VAL A 11 5.53 2.52 2.00
N ARG A 12 4.58 3.39 1.61
CA ARG A 12 4.75 4.42 0.58
C ARG A 12 5.18 5.75 1.21
N GLU A 13 6.28 6.33 0.72
CA GLU A 13 6.52 7.76 0.94
C GLU A 13 5.44 8.56 0.20
N ASN A 14 4.75 9.48 0.87
CA ASN A 14 3.50 10.05 0.39
C ASN A 14 3.45 11.58 0.38
N SER A 15 4.59 12.26 0.49
CA SER A 15 4.64 13.73 0.58
C SER A 15 5.66 14.39 -0.36
N GLU A 16 6.60 13.62 -0.90
CA GLU A 16 7.65 14.11 -1.77
C GLU A 16 7.99 13.05 -2.84
N GLY A 17 9.25 12.97 -3.24
CA GLY A 17 9.74 12.08 -4.27
C GLY A 17 9.38 12.55 -5.67
N GLU A 18 9.04 11.60 -6.52
CA GLU A 18 8.71 11.82 -7.93
C GLU A 18 7.40 12.62 -8.11
N TYR A 19 6.56 12.70 -7.07
CA TYR A 19 5.27 13.39 -7.08
C TYR A 19 5.34 14.80 -6.46
N ALA A 20 6.55 15.35 -6.31
CA ALA A 20 6.76 16.69 -5.77
C ALA A 20 6.15 17.81 -6.64
N GLY A 21 5.80 17.52 -7.90
CA GLY A 21 5.23 18.49 -8.85
C GLY A 21 6.23 19.57 -9.28
N ASN A 22 7.53 19.33 -9.05
CA ASN A 22 8.58 20.26 -9.44
C ASN A 22 9.00 20.00 -10.89
N GLY A 23 8.75 20.97 -11.75
CA GLY A 23 9.03 20.83 -13.16
C GLY A 23 8.42 21.95 -13.97
N GLY A 24 8.24 21.68 -15.26
CA GLY A 24 7.66 22.66 -16.16
C GLY A 24 7.84 22.29 -17.63
N ARG A 25 7.20 23.07 -18.49
CA ARG A 25 7.25 22.92 -19.95
C ARG A 25 7.52 24.27 -20.61
N VAL A 26 8.49 24.30 -21.53
CA VAL A 26 8.85 25.49 -22.32
C VAL A 26 8.67 25.21 -23.82
N HIS A 27 8.45 26.27 -24.60
CA HIS A 27 8.17 26.20 -26.06
C HIS A 27 6.97 25.32 -26.43
N ARG A 28 5.91 25.37 -25.61
CA ARG A 28 4.69 24.55 -25.79
C ARG A 28 4.12 24.67 -27.20
N GLY A 29 3.88 23.54 -27.85
CA GLY A 29 3.30 23.48 -29.19
C GLY A 29 4.29 23.66 -30.35
N HIS A 30 5.60 23.76 -30.06
CA HIS A 30 6.65 23.79 -31.06
C HIS A 30 7.50 22.50 -31.02
N ALA A 31 8.18 22.17 -32.12
CA ALA A 31 9.03 20.96 -32.21
C ALA A 31 10.22 20.95 -31.24
N ILE A 32 10.60 22.12 -30.71
CA ILE A 32 11.68 22.31 -29.72
C ILE A 32 11.16 22.32 -28.28
N GLU A 33 9.95 21.80 -28.05
CA GLU A 33 9.36 21.73 -26.72
C GLU A 33 10.20 20.87 -25.77
N VAL A 34 10.41 21.38 -24.55
CA VAL A 34 11.15 20.70 -23.49
C VAL A 34 10.30 20.65 -22.24
N ALA A 35 10.31 19.50 -21.56
CA ALA A 35 9.69 19.29 -20.26
C ALA A 35 10.75 18.84 -19.24
N THR A 36 10.57 19.24 -17.99
CA THR A 36 11.36 18.76 -16.86
C THR A 36 10.43 18.25 -15.78
N GLU A 37 10.82 17.15 -15.16
CA GLU A 37 10.19 16.58 -13.97
C GLU A 37 11.31 16.25 -12.99
N VAL A 38 11.22 16.78 -11.77
CA VAL A 38 12.30 16.73 -10.78
C VAL A 38 11.77 16.08 -9.52
N GLY A 39 12.24 14.86 -9.26
CA GLY A 39 11.99 14.19 -7.98
C GLY A 39 12.71 14.93 -6.84
N VAL A 40 11.97 15.28 -5.78
CA VAL A 40 12.50 15.99 -4.62
C VAL A 40 12.54 15.04 -3.43
N PHE A 41 13.73 14.86 -2.85
CA PHE A 41 13.92 13.98 -1.70
C PHE A 41 14.59 14.79 -0.59
N THR A 42 13.92 14.89 0.56
CA THR A 42 14.47 15.55 1.73
C THR A 42 14.95 14.51 2.73
N ARG A 43 16.06 14.78 3.41
CA ARG A 43 16.56 13.87 4.46
C ARG A 43 15.48 13.59 5.52
N THR A 44 14.72 14.62 5.91
CA THR A 44 13.63 14.50 6.88
C THR A 44 12.50 13.59 6.39
N GLY A 45 12.05 13.74 5.15
CA GLY A 45 10.98 12.93 4.57
C GLY A 45 11.39 11.46 4.44
N VAL A 46 12.59 11.23 3.88
CA VAL A 46 13.18 9.90 3.70
C VAL A 46 13.42 9.20 5.05
N GLU A 47 14.04 9.88 6.02
CA GLU A 47 14.31 9.27 7.32
C GLU A 47 13.00 8.90 8.04
N ARG A 48 12.00 9.80 8.02
CA ARG A 48 10.70 9.56 8.65
C ARG A 48 10.03 8.30 8.11
N ILE A 49 9.94 8.16 6.79
CA ILE A 49 9.22 7.02 6.19
C ILE A 49 9.98 5.70 6.40
N GLN A 50 11.31 5.73 6.25
CA GLN A 50 12.12 4.53 6.45
C GLN A 50 12.11 4.10 7.92
N ARG A 51 12.24 5.04 8.86
CA ARG A 51 12.13 4.73 10.30
C ARG A 51 10.76 4.15 10.65
N PHE A 52 9.69 4.69 10.08
CA PHE A 52 8.35 4.08 10.22
C PHE A 52 8.31 2.65 9.69
N ALA A 53 8.92 2.38 8.53
CA ALA A 53 8.99 1.03 7.96
C ALA A 53 9.82 0.06 8.81
N PHE A 54 10.94 0.52 9.40
CA PHE A 54 11.75 -0.25 10.35
C PHE A 54 10.94 -0.63 11.60
N GLU A 55 10.28 0.36 12.21
CA GLU A 55 9.41 0.16 13.37
C GLU A 55 8.28 -0.84 13.06
N LEU A 56 7.63 -0.69 11.90
CA LEU A 56 6.60 -1.61 11.45
C LEU A 56 7.14 -3.03 11.24
N ALA A 57 8.26 -3.18 10.54
CA ALA A 57 8.90 -4.48 10.34
C ALA A 57 9.21 -5.17 11.66
N ARG A 58 9.70 -4.43 12.67
CA ARG A 58 10.01 -4.96 14.00
C ARG A 58 8.80 -5.56 14.71
N THR A 59 7.60 -5.05 14.45
CA THR A 59 6.35 -5.59 15.02
C THR A 59 5.87 -6.88 14.36
N ARG A 60 6.38 -7.20 13.16
CA ARG A 60 5.96 -8.39 12.42
C ARG A 60 6.80 -9.61 12.82
N PRO A 61 6.22 -10.83 12.77
CA PRO A 61 6.94 -12.05 13.19
C PRO A 61 8.25 -12.31 12.44
N ARG A 62 8.33 -11.88 11.17
CA ARG A 62 9.48 -12.11 10.31
C ARG A 62 10.58 -11.07 10.44
N LYS A 63 10.28 -9.90 11.02
CA LYS A 63 11.20 -8.77 11.20
C LYS A 63 12.04 -8.50 9.95
N HIS A 64 11.40 -8.41 8.78
CA HIS A 64 12.09 -8.29 7.51
C HIS A 64 11.61 -7.06 6.75
N LEU A 65 12.54 -6.17 6.40
CA LEU A 65 12.32 -4.96 5.63
C LEU A 65 13.11 -5.01 4.31
N THR A 66 12.43 -4.77 3.19
CA THR A 66 13.05 -4.57 1.88
C THR A 66 12.98 -3.09 1.49
N ILE A 67 14.15 -2.49 1.23
CA ILE A 67 14.29 -1.11 0.72
C ILE A 67 14.27 -1.15 -0.80
N VAL A 68 13.23 -0.60 -1.42
CA VAL A 68 13.14 -0.48 -2.88
C VAL A 68 13.85 0.77 -3.36
N THR A 69 14.67 0.67 -4.40
CA THR A 69 15.46 1.78 -4.93
C THR A 69 15.63 1.72 -6.44
N LYS A 70 16.16 2.79 -7.03
CA LYS A 70 16.70 2.80 -8.40
C LYS A 70 17.99 3.60 -8.51
N SER A 71 18.83 3.51 -7.48
CA SER A 71 20.08 4.28 -7.32
C SER A 71 21.12 4.07 -8.42
N ASN A 72 21.03 2.99 -9.21
CA ASN A 72 21.87 2.80 -10.39
C ASN A 72 21.55 3.78 -11.54
N ALA A 73 20.31 4.28 -11.62
CA ALA A 73 19.88 5.26 -12.62
C ALA A 73 19.67 6.65 -12.02
N GLN A 74 19.01 6.74 -10.87
CA GLN A 74 18.70 7.98 -10.16
C GLN A 74 19.76 8.31 -9.10
N ARG A 75 20.92 8.78 -9.57
CA ARG A 75 22.18 8.85 -8.80
C ARG A 75 22.24 9.90 -7.69
N HIS A 76 21.17 10.66 -7.45
CA HIS A 76 21.13 11.69 -6.41
C HIS A 76 20.07 11.34 -5.36
N GLY A 77 18.79 11.44 -5.71
CA GLY A 77 17.69 11.16 -4.78
C GLY A 77 17.70 9.72 -4.24
N MET A 78 17.86 8.72 -5.10
CA MET A 78 17.89 7.32 -4.67
C MET A 78 19.20 6.93 -3.97
N VAL A 79 20.30 7.65 -4.20
CA VAL A 79 21.53 7.42 -3.45
C VAL A 79 21.37 7.97 -2.03
N LEU A 80 20.79 9.16 -1.85
CA LEU A 80 20.42 9.68 -0.54
C LEU A 80 19.44 8.74 0.19
N TRP A 81 18.46 8.18 -0.53
CA TRP A 81 17.54 7.16 -0.02
C TRP A 81 18.27 5.93 0.53
N ASP A 82 19.24 5.40 -0.24
CA ASP A 82 20.04 4.24 0.15
C ASP A 82 20.97 4.56 1.36
N GLU A 83 21.57 5.74 1.39
CA GLU A 83 22.46 6.19 2.48
C GLU A 83 21.72 6.28 3.82
N ILE A 84 20.54 6.92 3.83
CA ILE A 84 19.71 7.07 5.03
C ILE A 84 19.24 5.69 5.52
N ALA A 85 18.89 4.78 4.61
CA ALA A 85 18.48 3.43 5.00
C ALA A 85 19.62 2.67 5.69
N ALA A 86 20.85 2.83 5.20
CA ALA A 86 22.04 2.22 5.79
C ALA A 86 22.43 2.84 7.14
N GLU A 87 22.17 4.13 7.34
CA GLU A 87 22.31 4.81 8.64
C GLU A 87 21.29 4.24 9.65
N LEU A 88 20.00 4.21 9.28
CA LEU A 88 18.91 3.71 10.13
C LEU A 88 19.07 2.23 10.47
N ALA A 89 19.54 1.39 9.55
CA ALA A 89 19.74 -0.04 9.79
C ALA A 89 20.67 -0.32 11.00
N ARG A 90 21.54 0.62 11.38
CA ARG A 90 22.42 0.49 12.56
C ARG A 90 21.66 0.66 13.88
N GLU A 91 20.49 1.29 13.85
CA GLU A 91 19.61 1.49 15.02
C GLU A 91 18.62 0.33 15.22
N PHE A 92 18.49 -0.56 14.23
CA PHE A 92 17.51 -1.67 14.20
C PHE A 92 18.20 -3.01 13.91
N ASP A 93 19.10 -3.43 14.81
CA ASP A 93 19.88 -4.67 14.67
C ASP A 93 19.04 -5.95 14.72
N ASP A 94 17.80 -5.86 15.21
CA ASP A 94 16.83 -6.96 15.27
C ASP A 94 15.94 -7.10 14.01
N VAL A 95 16.09 -6.20 13.04
CA VAL A 95 15.38 -6.22 11.76
C VAL A 95 16.33 -6.66 10.65
N ARG A 96 15.97 -7.75 9.95
CA ARG A 96 16.66 -8.13 8.71
C ARG A 96 16.34 -7.12 7.62
N VAL A 97 17.36 -6.54 7.00
CA VAL A 97 17.20 -5.58 5.90
C VAL A 97 17.82 -6.12 4.63
N ASP A 98 17.12 -6.00 3.51
CA ASP A 98 17.69 -6.13 2.17
C ASP A 98 17.28 -4.96 1.28
N LYS A 99 17.97 -4.81 0.15
CA LYS A 99 17.76 -3.74 -0.82
C LYS A 99 17.53 -4.34 -2.19
N GLU A 100 16.52 -3.86 -2.90
CA GLU A 100 16.13 -4.38 -4.20
C GLU A 100 15.91 -3.22 -5.19
N LEU A 101 16.37 -3.38 -6.43
CA LEU A 101 16.03 -2.42 -7.48
C LEU A 101 14.56 -2.59 -7.88
N VAL A 102 13.85 -1.50 -8.15
CA VAL A 102 12.39 -1.55 -8.40
C VAL A 102 12.00 -2.49 -9.55
N ASP A 103 12.81 -2.61 -10.59
CA ASP A 103 12.59 -3.58 -11.68
C ASP A 103 12.74 -5.02 -11.19
N ALA A 104 13.81 -5.33 -10.45
CA ALA A 104 14.00 -6.65 -9.84
C ALA A 104 12.91 -6.97 -8.80
N MET A 105 12.42 -5.96 -8.08
CA MET A 105 11.34 -6.09 -7.11
C MET A 105 10.05 -6.59 -7.78
N THR A 106 9.68 -6.05 -8.94
CA THR A 106 8.51 -6.56 -9.68
C THR A 106 8.63 -8.05 -10.03
N VAL A 107 9.84 -8.50 -10.39
CA VAL A 107 10.11 -9.92 -10.69
C VAL A 107 10.03 -10.76 -9.42
N ARG A 108 10.59 -10.28 -8.30
CA ARG A 108 10.60 -10.98 -7.01
C ARG A 108 9.19 -11.16 -6.45
N MET A 109 8.33 -10.14 -6.53
CA MET A 109 6.93 -10.22 -6.11
C MET A 109 6.17 -11.34 -6.85
N VAL A 110 6.49 -11.58 -8.12
CA VAL A 110 5.84 -12.63 -8.92
C VAL A 110 6.49 -13.99 -8.69
N ARG A 111 7.82 -14.06 -8.68
CA ARG A 111 8.57 -15.33 -8.67
C ARG A 111 8.75 -15.95 -7.29
N ASP A 112 9.02 -15.12 -6.29
CA ASP A 112 9.23 -15.58 -4.91
C ASP A 112 8.49 -14.67 -3.92
N PRO A 113 7.16 -14.63 -3.97
CA PRO A 113 6.36 -13.73 -3.16
C PRO A 113 6.60 -13.88 -1.65
N ARG A 114 6.85 -15.11 -1.19
CA ARG A 114 7.13 -15.42 0.22
C ARG A 114 8.42 -14.78 0.72
N SER A 115 9.33 -14.39 -0.16
CA SER A 115 10.59 -13.76 0.26
C SER A 115 10.44 -12.34 0.78
N LEU A 116 9.24 -11.75 0.76
CA LEU A 116 8.94 -10.37 1.15
C LEU A 116 8.09 -10.33 2.43
N ASP A 117 8.17 -9.20 3.15
CA ASP A 117 7.40 -8.95 4.38
C ASP A 117 6.98 -7.46 4.46
N VAL A 118 7.84 -6.55 4.93
CA VAL A 118 7.63 -5.11 4.79
C VAL A 118 8.47 -4.59 3.63
N VAL A 119 7.86 -3.76 2.78
CA VAL A 119 8.51 -3.12 1.65
C VAL A 119 8.38 -1.61 1.83
N VAL A 120 9.49 -0.87 1.77
CA VAL A 120 9.44 0.60 1.75
C VAL A 120 9.93 1.10 0.40
N ALA A 121 9.16 2.03 -0.18
CA ALA A 121 9.45 2.58 -1.49
C ALA A 121 9.06 4.06 -1.56
N THR A 122 9.65 4.76 -2.54
CA THR A 122 9.32 6.15 -2.85
C THR A 122 7.93 6.25 -3.47
N ASN A 123 7.41 7.47 -3.56
CA ASN A 123 6.02 7.73 -3.91
C ASN A 123 5.58 7.01 -5.20
N LEU A 124 6.30 7.22 -6.32
CA LEU A 124 5.98 6.56 -7.59
C LEU A 124 6.23 5.05 -7.56
N HIS A 125 7.34 4.60 -6.96
CA HIS A 125 7.66 3.18 -6.93
C HIS A 125 6.62 2.39 -6.12
N ALA A 126 6.20 2.90 -4.97
CA ALA A 126 5.19 2.28 -4.14
C ALA A 126 3.81 2.25 -4.84
N ASP A 127 3.44 3.32 -5.55
CA ASP A 127 2.19 3.40 -6.33
C ASP A 127 2.07 2.22 -7.32
N ILE A 128 3.16 1.95 -8.06
CA ILE A 128 3.23 0.84 -9.01
C ILE A 128 3.22 -0.52 -8.29
N LEU A 129 4.01 -0.65 -7.23
CA LEU A 129 4.14 -1.93 -6.52
C LEU A 129 2.86 -2.29 -5.75
N SER A 130 2.11 -1.33 -5.22
CA SER A 130 0.86 -1.58 -4.51
C SER A 130 -0.24 -2.07 -5.45
N ASP A 131 -0.31 -1.54 -6.67
CA ASP A 131 -1.21 -2.04 -7.70
C ASP A 131 -0.83 -3.45 -8.16
N LEU A 132 0.46 -3.73 -8.31
CA LEU A 132 0.95 -5.08 -8.60
C LEU A 132 0.59 -6.06 -7.47
N ALA A 133 0.76 -5.66 -6.20
CA ALA A 133 0.40 -6.49 -5.05
C ALA A 133 -1.09 -6.80 -5.02
N ALA A 134 -1.93 -5.78 -5.23
CA ALA A 134 -3.37 -5.92 -5.36
C ALA A 134 -3.78 -6.90 -6.48
N ALA A 135 -3.17 -6.77 -7.66
CA ALA A 135 -3.42 -7.66 -8.78
C ALA A 135 -3.01 -9.12 -8.47
N LEU A 136 -1.86 -9.31 -7.80
CA LEU A 136 -1.39 -10.64 -7.39
C LEU A 136 -2.29 -11.26 -6.31
N ALA A 137 -2.86 -10.45 -5.42
CA ALA A 137 -3.84 -10.88 -4.42
C ALA A 137 -5.22 -11.21 -5.03
N GLY A 138 -5.48 -10.78 -6.27
CA GLY A 138 -6.63 -11.19 -7.08
C GLY A 138 -7.52 -10.03 -7.54
N SER A 139 -7.48 -8.87 -6.88
CA SER A 139 -8.23 -7.68 -7.30
C SER A 139 -7.71 -6.41 -6.65
N ILE A 140 -7.72 -5.30 -7.37
CA ILE A 140 -7.50 -3.96 -6.80
C ILE A 140 -8.66 -3.50 -5.92
N GLY A 141 -9.86 -4.06 -6.12
CA GLY A 141 -11.06 -3.72 -5.36
C GLY A 141 -11.03 -4.15 -3.88
N ILE A 142 -10.05 -4.96 -3.47
CA ILE A 142 -9.92 -5.42 -2.07
C ILE A 142 -8.85 -4.65 -1.28
N ALA A 143 -8.00 -3.86 -1.93
CA ALA A 143 -6.80 -3.34 -1.28
C ALA A 143 -7.09 -2.06 -0.46
N PRO A 144 -6.87 -2.08 0.87
CA PRO A 144 -7.06 -0.92 1.73
C PRO A 144 -5.82 -0.02 1.79
N THR A 145 -5.97 1.23 2.22
CA THR A 145 -4.83 2.10 2.59
C THR A 145 -5.08 2.95 3.82
N ALA A 146 -3.97 3.41 4.42
CA ALA A 146 -3.96 4.43 5.45
C ALA A 146 -2.86 5.45 5.17
N ASN A 147 -3.26 6.69 4.94
CA ASN A 147 -2.40 7.86 4.86
C ASN A 147 -2.22 8.41 6.28
N LEU A 148 -1.16 7.95 6.95
CA LEU A 148 -0.94 8.25 8.35
C LEU A 148 -0.11 9.52 8.54
N ASP A 149 -0.48 10.33 9.54
CA ASP A 149 0.47 11.17 10.26
C ASP A 149 0.96 10.37 11.48
N PRO A 150 2.17 9.79 11.46
CA PRO A 150 2.66 8.99 12.57
C PRO A 150 2.76 9.78 13.88
N SER A 151 2.90 11.11 13.81
CA SER A 151 2.95 11.98 15.00
C SER A 151 1.58 12.25 15.60
N ARG A 152 0.49 11.88 14.90
CA ARG A 152 -0.91 12.19 15.25
C ARG A 152 -1.17 13.69 15.47
N ARG A 153 -0.34 14.57 14.88
CA ARG A 153 -0.54 16.02 14.97
C ARG A 153 -1.72 16.46 14.10
N PHE A 154 -1.92 15.78 12.98
CA PHE A 154 -3.01 15.98 12.05
C PHE A 154 -3.86 14.71 11.92
N PRO A 155 -5.13 14.83 11.51
CA PRO A 155 -5.96 13.65 11.24
C PRO A 155 -5.32 12.81 10.13
N SER A 156 -5.24 11.50 10.36
CA SER A 156 -4.89 10.54 9.31
C SER A 156 -6.08 10.32 8.38
N MET A 157 -5.82 9.93 7.13
CA MET A 157 -6.84 9.70 6.10
C MET A 157 -6.82 8.24 5.67
N PHE A 158 -8.00 7.62 5.55
CA PHE A 158 -8.16 6.21 5.21
C PHE A 158 -9.00 6.11 3.94
N GLU A 159 -8.44 5.53 2.88
CA GLU A 159 -9.11 5.37 1.58
C GLU A 159 -8.74 4.03 0.91
N PRO A 160 -9.59 3.47 0.04
CA PRO A 160 -9.18 2.33 -0.81
C PRO A 160 -8.05 2.72 -1.77
N ILE A 161 -7.22 1.75 -2.19
CA ILE A 161 -6.20 1.99 -3.25
C ILE A 161 -6.86 2.41 -4.56
N HIS A 162 -7.98 1.78 -4.92
CA HIS A 162 -8.55 1.94 -6.24
C HIS A 162 -9.09 3.36 -6.47
N GLY A 163 -8.96 3.85 -7.70
CA GLY A 163 -9.58 5.11 -8.12
C GLY A 163 -11.10 5.02 -8.30
N SER A 164 -11.67 6.04 -8.92
CA SER A 164 -13.13 6.21 -9.06
C SER A 164 -13.85 5.17 -9.91
N ALA A 165 -13.12 4.34 -10.69
CA ALA A 165 -13.67 3.32 -11.58
C ALA A 165 -14.91 3.79 -12.36
N PHE A 166 -14.75 4.85 -13.18
CA PHE A 166 -15.86 5.53 -13.85
C PHE A 166 -16.73 4.61 -14.71
N ASP A 167 -16.16 3.52 -15.21
CA ASP A 167 -16.86 2.47 -15.95
C ASP A 167 -17.82 1.64 -15.09
N LEU A 168 -17.71 1.66 -13.76
CA LEU A 168 -18.58 0.94 -12.81
C LEU A 168 -19.63 1.82 -12.13
N VAL A 169 -19.55 3.15 -12.28
CA VAL A 169 -20.45 4.09 -11.63
C VAL A 169 -21.91 3.77 -11.95
N GLY A 170 -22.73 3.66 -10.91
CA GLY A 170 -24.16 3.35 -11.02
C GLY A 170 -24.50 1.89 -11.37
N LYS A 171 -23.49 1.02 -11.56
CA LYS A 171 -23.73 -0.38 -11.99
C LYS A 171 -23.92 -1.36 -10.84
N ASN A 172 -23.72 -0.94 -9.57
CA ASN A 172 -23.80 -1.81 -8.39
C ASN A 172 -22.90 -3.06 -8.50
N ARG A 173 -21.71 -2.90 -9.09
CA ARG A 173 -20.75 -3.99 -9.36
C ARG A 173 -19.35 -3.74 -8.78
N ALA A 174 -19.14 -2.60 -8.13
CA ALA A 174 -17.88 -2.31 -7.45
C ALA A 174 -17.70 -3.22 -6.23
N ASN A 175 -16.47 -3.65 -5.96
CA ASN A 175 -16.15 -4.45 -4.79
C ASN A 175 -16.10 -3.54 -3.54
N PRO A 176 -16.95 -3.76 -2.51
CA PRO A 176 -16.93 -2.91 -1.32
C PRO A 176 -15.81 -3.28 -0.33
N VAL A 177 -15.11 -4.41 -0.54
CA VAL A 177 -14.14 -4.94 0.44
C VAL A 177 -13.00 -3.96 0.72
N GLY A 178 -12.44 -3.29 -0.28
CA GLY A 178 -11.36 -2.32 -0.07
C GLY A 178 -11.78 -1.16 0.84
N ALA A 179 -13.01 -0.65 0.68
CA ALA A 179 -13.57 0.38 1.55
C ALA A 179 -13.85 -0.12 2.97
N LEU A 180 -14.38 -1.34 3.11
CA LEU A 180 -14.65 -1.94 4.42
C LEU A 180 -13.36 -2.24 5.18
N TRP A 181 -12.34 -2.76 4.52
CA TRP A 181 -11.03 -3.03 5.12
C TRP A 181 -10.30 -1.72 5.45
N THR A 182 -10.43 -0.69 4.63
CA THR A 182 -9.96 0.66 4.97
C THR A 182 -10.59 1.15 6.29
N ALA A 183 -11.89 0.90 6.51
CA ALA A 183 -12.53 1.22 7.77
C ALA A 183 -12.00 0.38 8.95
N VAL A 184 -11.57 -0.87 8.74
CA VAL A 184 -10.87 -1.66 9.75
C VAL A 184 -9.58 -0.95 10.19
N MET A 185 -8.75 -0.52 9.23
CA MET A 185 -7.50 0.20 9.54
C MET A 185 -7.76 1.50 10.32
N MET A 186 -8.84 2.21 9.97
CA MET A 186 -9.27 3.41 10.70
C MET A 186 -9.67 3.08 12.15
N LEU A 187 -10.45 2.04 12.37
CA LEU A 187 -10.86 1.61 13.71
C LEU A 187 -9.64 1.23 14.57
N GLU A 188 -8.68 0.50 14.01
CA GLU A 188 -7.41 0.19 14.67
C GLU A 188 -6.65 1.47 15.07
N HIS A 189 -6.56 2.44 14.17
CA HIS A 189 -5.91 3.72 14.44
C HIS A 189 -6.59 4.51 15.57
N LEU A 190 -7.92 4.45 15.66
CA LEU A 190 -8.73 5.08 16.69
C LEU A 190 -8.72 4.34 18.04
N GLY A 191 -8.12 3.15 18.11
CA GLY A 191 -8.08 2.32 19.33
C GLY A 191 -9.27 1.37 19.48
N GLU A 192 -10.17 1.33 18.49
CA GLU A 192 -11.38 0.50 18.44
C GLU A 192 -11.07 -0.94 17.98
N SER A 193 -10.09 -1.57 18.62
CA SER A 193 -9.51 -2.86 18.20
C SER A 193 -10.54 -4.00 18.16
N ASP A 194 -11.53 -3.98 19.04
CA ASP A 194 -12.58 -5.01 19.10
C ASP A 194 -13.53 -4.88 17.90
N ASN A 195 -13.91 -3.64 17.56
CA ASN A 195 -14.75 -3.34 16.41
C ASN A 195 -14.01 -3.63 15.09
N ALA A 196 -12.73 -3.28 15.01
CA ALA A 196 -11.87 -3.65 13.88
C ALA A 196 -11.85 -5.16 13.64
N ARG A 197 -11.60 -5.97 14.68
CA ARG A 197 -11.60 -7.44 14.59
C ARG A 197 -12.97 -8.01 14.23
N ARG A 198 -14.06 -7.42 14.72
CA ARG A 198 -15.43 -7.84 14.35
C ARG A 198 -15.69 -7.60 12.87
N LEU A 199 -15.35 -6.41 12.35
CA LEU A 199 -15.51 -6.08 10.95
C LEU A 199 -14.64 -6.94 10.03
N MET A 200 -13.36 -7.14 10.38
CA MET A 200 -12.47 -8.01 9.60
C MET A 200 -13.01 -9.44 9.50
N ARG A 201 -13.41 -10.03 10.64
CA ARG A 201 -13.99 -11.38 10.65
C ARG A 201 -15.26 -11.49 9.81
N ALA A 202 -16.09 -10.46 9.77
CA ALA A 202 -17.28 -10.44 8.91
C ALA A 202 -16.90 -10.44 7.42
N ILE A 203 -15.91 -9.62 7.02
CA ILE A 203 -15.37 -9.60 5.66
C ILE A 203 -14.82 -10.99 5.27
N GLU A 204 -13.98 -11.58 6.13
CA GLU A 204 -13.40 -12.91 5.93
C GLU A 204 -14.49 -13.99 5.81
N THR A 205 -15.49 -13.98 6.70
CA THR A 205 -16.58 -14.97 6.70
C THR A 205 -17.38 -14.91 5.40
N VAL A 206 -17.78 -13.71 4.97
CA VAL A 206 -18.59 -13.50 3.75
C VAL A 206 -17.81 -13.91 2.49
N THR A 207 -16.53 -13.50 2.40
CA THR A 207 -15.69 -13.83 1.25
C THR A 207 -15.32 -15.32 1.20
N ALA A 208 -15.06 -15.95 2.35
CA ALA A 208 -14.84 -17.40 2.46
C ALA A 208 -16.08 -18.21 2.05
N ALA A 209 -17.28 -17.71 2.34
CA ALA A 209 -18.55 -18.32 1.90
C ALA A 209 -18.83 -18.17 0.38
N GLY A 210 -17.95 -17.48 -0.37
CA GLY A 210 -18.08 -17.32 -1.82
C GLY A 210 -18.95 -16.13 -2.25
N ILE A 211 -19.42 -15.30 -1.31
CA ILE A 211 -20.19 -14.09 -1.61
C ILE A 211 -19.21 -12.99 -2.00
N ARG A 212 -18.93 -12.87 -3.30
CA ARG A 212 -17.90 -11.98 -3.85
C ARG A 212 -18.41 -11.31 -5.12
N THR A 213 -17.89 -10.12 -5.40
CA THR A 213 -18.15 -9.38 -6.63
C THR A 213 -17.42 -9.98 -7.85
N PRO A 214 -17.79 -9.60 -9.09
CA PRO A 214 -17.26 -10.22 -10.31
C PRO A 214 -15.75 -10.09 -10.52
N ASP A 215 -15.12 -9.06 -9.98
CA ASP A 215 -13.66 -8.88 -10.00
C ASP A 215 -12.91 -9.99 -9.25
N LEU A 216 -13.57 -10.66 -8.30
CA LEU A 216 -13.06 -11.85 -7.59
C LEU A 216 -13.65 -13.17 -8.13
N GLY A 217 -14.25 -13.14 -9.32
CA GLY A 217 -14.87 -14.31 -9.95
C GLY A 217 -16.23 -14.72 -9.37
N GLY A 218 -16.83 -13.90 -8.50
CA GLY A 218 -18.17 -14.14 -7.97
C GLY A 218 -19.30 -13.54 -8.83
N THR A 219 -20.53 -13.66 -8.36
CA THR A 219 -21.73 -13.15 -9.05
C THR A 219 -22.49 -12.10 -8.24
N ALA A 220 -22.06 -11.80 -7.01
CA ALA A 220 -22.75 -10.87 -6.14
C ALA A 220 -22.52 -9.41 -6.60
N SER A 221 -23.52 -8.57 -6.38
CA SER A 221 -23.46 -7.12 -6.53
C SER A 221 -22.80 -6.46 -5.32
N THR A 222 -22.43 -5.18 -5.44
CA THR A 222 -21.93 -4.37 -4.30
C THR A 222 -22.89 -4.46 -3.11
N SER A 223 -24.18 -4.26 -3.37
CA SER A 223 -25.22 -4.28 -2.33
C SER A 223 -25.38 -5.63 -1.66
N GLU A 224 -25.23 -6.74 -2.39
CA GLU A 224 -25.33 -8.09 -1.83
C GLU A 224 -24.14 -8.42 -0.93
N VAL A 225 -22.91 -8.08 -1.35
CA VAL A 225 -21.72 -8.24 -0.49
C VAL A 225 -21.85 -7.38 0.77
N THR A 226 -22.21 -6.10 0.63
CA THR A 226 -22.39 -5.20 1.78
C THR A 226 -23.45 -5.73 2.75
N ARG A 227 -24.60 -6.19 2.25
CA ARG A 227 -25.65 -6.76 3.11
C ARG A 227 -25.16 -7.99 3.86
N ALA A 228 -24.47 -8.91 3.19
CA ALA A 228 -23.93 -10.10 3.81
C ALA A 228 -22.92 -9.75 4.93
N VAL A 229 -22.10 -8.71 4.75
CA VAL A 229 -21.18 -8.23 5.80
C VAL A 229 -21.95 -7.65 7.00
N CYS A 230 -22.99 -6.84 6.75
CA CYS A 230 -23.85 -6.31 7.82
C CYS A 230 -24.57 -7.42 8.60
N ASP A 231 -25.05 -8.45 7.91
CA ASP A 231 -25.72 -9.60 8.53
C ASP A 231 -24.72 -10.40 9.38
N ALA A 232 -23.51 -10.65 8.86
CA ALA A 232 -22.44 -11.33 9.59
C ALA A 232 -22.00 -10.55 10.84
N LEU A 233 -21.93 -9.22 10.78
CA LEU A 233 -21.64 -8.35 11.92
C LEU A 233 -22.70 -8.47 13.03
N SER A 234 -23.98 -8.58 12.64
CA SER A 234 -25.12 -8.65 13.56
C SER A 234 -25.24 -10.02 14.24
N ALA A 235 -24.69 -11.07 13.61
CA ALA A 235 -24.69 -12.43 14.13
C ALA A 235 -23.59 -12.71 15.18
N VAL A 236 -22.57 -11.84 15.29
CA VAL A 236 -21.49 -11.97 16.29
C VAL A 236 -21.93 -11.29 17.59
N PRO A 237 -22.12 -12.03 18.70
CA PRO A 237 -22.42 -11.43 20.00
C PRO A 237 -21.37 -10.38 20.39
N ALA A 238 -21.83 -9.32 21.06
CA ALA A 238 -20.97 -8.25 21.57
C ALA A 238 -19.96 -8.79 22.59
#